data_AF-A0AB36S8P9-F1
#
_entry.id   AF-A0AB36S8P9-F1
#
_cell.length_a   1.000
_cell.length_b   1.000
_cell.length_c   1.000
_cell.angle_alpha   90.00
_cell.angle_beta   90.00
_cell.angle_gamma   90.00
#
_symmetry.space_group_name_H-M   'P 1'
#
loop_
_entity.id
_entity.type
_entity.pdbx_description
1 polymer ?
#
loop_
_entity_poly.entity_id
_entity_poly.type
_entity_poly.pdbx_seq_one_letter_code
_entity_poly.pdbx_strand_id
1 'polypeptide(L)'
;MPAWLLTKECRIRSADPRFMKYVKRYYQALLPKIVPHLVTHDGNVLMVQVENEYGSYGEEKAYLRQVKKYLEEGGIDLPLFTSDGPWQATLRAGSLIDDDVFTTGNFGSKAKENFADMAQFFEAHGKKWPLMCMEFWDGWFNRWKEPIIKRDPEELADAVKEALQIGSINLYMFHGGTNFGFMNGCSARGTIDLPQVTSYDYDAPLDEQGNPTEKYFALKRIDGRKFSRNAANGTMDKRNNRQKRNQLERKSQLFRNTGYHRRVDPLDLSSNNGRIGSEYWVPIVSNNDQKRCGQ
;
A
#
# COMPACT_ATOMS: atom_id res chain seq x y z
N MET A 1 8.31 2.85 -2.76
CA MET A 1 9.45 3.79 -2.71
C MET A 1 9.98 4.03 -4.12
N PRO A 2 10.48 5.23 -4.47
CA PRO A 2 11.06 5.47 -5.80
C PRO A 2 12.31 4.60 -6.06
N ALA A 3 12.35 3.90 -7.20
CA ALA A 3 13.42 2.94 -7.52
C ALA A 3 14.83 3.55 -7.58
N TRP A 4 14.94 4.85 -7.93
CA TRP A 4 16.23 5.54 -7.98
C TRP A 4 16.93 5.64 -6.61
N LEU A 5 16.23 5.41 -5.49
CA LEU A 5 16.86 5.35 -4.16
C LEU A 5 17.86 4.21 -4.04
N LEU A 6 17.72 3.13 -4.82
CA LEU A 6 18.67 2.02 -4.87
C LEU A 6 20.06 2.45 -5.40
N THR A 7 20.12 3.57 -6.14
CA THR A 7 21.38 4.16 -6.61
C THR A 7 22.07 5.04 -5.56
N LYS A 8 21.46 5.22 -4.39
CA LYS A 8 21.94 6.10 -3.34
C LYS A 8 22.53 5.26 -2.22
N GLU A 9 23.73 5.63 -1.79
CA GLU A 9 24.36 5.06 -0.60
C GLU A 9 23.66 5.60 0.65
N CYS A 10 22.49 5.05 0.96
CA CYS A 10 21.74 5.36 2.15
C CYS A 10 20.97 4.13 2.62
N ARG A 11 20.74 4.04 3.93
CA ARG A 11 19.86 3.01 4.49
C ARG A 11 18.41 3.46 4.35
N ILE A 12 17.72 2.93 3.34
CA ILE A 12 16.30 3.22 3.09
C ILE A 12 15.45 2.79 4.31
N ARG A 13 14.42 3.59 4.63
CA ARG A 13 13.47 3.31 5.72
C ARG A 13 14.11 3.26 7.12
N SER A 14 15.05 4.18 7.37
CA SER A 14 15.78 4.35 8.64
C SER A 14 16.02 5.83 8.96
N ALA A 15 16.65 6.16 10.09
CA ALA A 15 16.98 7.55 10.42
C ALA A 15 18.24 8.06 9.71
N ASP A 16 18.82 7.31 8.76
CA ASP A 16 19.98 7.74 7.97
C ASP A 16 19.70 9.14 7.36
N PRO A 17 20.49 10.18 7.72
CA PRO A 17 20.28 11.53 7.22
C PRO A 17 20.29 11.64 5.69
N ARG A 18 21.02 10.75 5.01
CA ARG A 18 21.07 10.69 3.54
C ARG A 18 19.72 10.26 2.97
N PHE A 19 19.05 9.30 3.60
CA PHE A 19 17.69 8.89 3.24
C PHE A 19 16.68 9.99 3.63
N MET A 20 16.77 10.49 4.87
CA MET A 20 15.83 11.49 5.38
C MET A 20 15.86 12.82 4.60
N LYS A 21 16.98 13.16 3.96
CA LYS A 21 17.06 14.29 3.01
C LYS A 21 16.07 14.13 1.85
N TYR A 22 15.93 12.92 1.29
CA TYR A 22 15.02 12.66 0.18
C TYR A 22 13.56 12.64 0.63
N VAL A 23 13.28 12.09 1.82
CA VAL A 23 11.95 12.14 2.44
C VAL A 23 11.53 13.60 2.65
N LYS A 24 12.40 14.43 3.25
CA LYS A 24 12.11 15.86 3.46
C LYS A 24 11.81 16.57 2.14
N ARG A 25 12.63 16.35 1.11
CA ARG A 25 12.43 16.95 -0.22
C ARG A 25 11.07 16.55 -0.83
N TYR A 26 10.66 15.30 -0.66
CA TYR A 26 9.36 14.86 -1.13
C TYR A 26 8.22 15.56 -0.37
N TYR A 27 8.29 15.62 0.95
CA TYR A 27 7.27 16.28 1.77
C TYR A 27 7.18 17.79 1.54
N GLN A 28 8.30 18.47 1.28
CA GLN A 28 8.29 19.88 0.86
C GLN A 28 7.51 20.12 -0.44
N ALA A 29 7.42 19.11 -1.32
CA ALA A 29 6.61 19.18 -2.54
C ALA A 29 5.17 18.69 -2.35
N LEU A 30 4.96 17.69 -1.49
CA LEU A 30 3.66 17.06 -1.26
C LEU A 30 2.78 17.88 -0.32
N LEU A 31 3.27 18.18 0.89
CA LEU A 31 2.45 18.69 1.99
C LEU A 31 1.75 20.02 1.67
N PRO A 32 2.35 20.98 0.95
CA PRO A 32 1.62 22.18 0.52
C PRO A 32 0.38 21.92 -0.34
N LYS A 33 0.26 20.74 -0.97
CA LYS A 33 -0.93 20.33 -1.72
C LYS A 33 -1.99 19.66 -0.84
N ILE A 34 -1.61 19.18 0.35
CA ILE A 34 -2.49 18.48 1.28
C ILE A 34 -3.04 19.43 2.33
N VAL A 35 -2.23 20.39 2.81
CA VAL A 35 -2.60 21.35 3.86
C VAL A 35 -3.93 22.08 3.59
N PRO A 36 -4.25 22.55 2.36
CA PRO A 36 -5.55 23.17 2.08
C PRO A 36 -6.77 22.24 2.19
N HIS A 37 -6.56 20.94 2.38
CA HIS A 37 -7.61 19.93 2.51
C HIS A 37 -7.74 19.38 3.94
N LEU A 38 -7.00 19.91 4.91
CA LEU A 38 -7.16 19.59 6.33
C LEU A 38 -8.50 20.15 6.83
N VAL A 39 -9.18 19.45 7.75
CA VAL A 39 -10.46 19.93 8.31
C VAL A 39 -10.31 21.26 9.08
N THR A 40 -9.12 21.53 9.59
CA THR A 40 -8.68 22.80 10.19
C THR A 40 -8.55 23.94 9.17
N HIS A 41 -8.56 23.61 7.87
CA HIS A 41 -8.42 24.51 6.71
C HIS A 41 -9.65 24.35 5.78
N ASP A 42 -10.83 24.09 6.34
CA ASP A 42 -12.12 23.89 5.63
C ASP A 42 -12.16 22.70 4.65
N GLY A 43 -11.23 21.75 4.80
CA GLY A 43 -11.19 20.51 4.03
C GLY A 43 -11.85 19.31 4.72
N ASN A 44 -11.47 18.10 4.31
CA ASN A 44 -12.06 16.84 4.76
C ASN A 44 -11.05 15.78 5.24
N VAL A 45 -9.76 16.11 5.31
CA VAL A 45 -8.74 15.26 5.93
C VAL A 45 -8.85 15.40 7.46
N LEU A 46 -8.97 14.28 8.17
CA LEU A 46 -9.18 14.25 9.62
C LEU A 46 -7.90 13.97 10.43
N MET A 47 -6.97 13.20 9.85
CA MET A 47 -5.73 12.77 10.51
C MET A 47 -4.75 12.21 9.47
N VAL A 48 -3.47 12.12 9.80
CA VAL A 48 -2.41 11.68 8.87
C VAL A 48 -1.53 10.60 9.51
N GLN A 49 -1.24 9.54 8.75
CA GLN A 49 -0.41 8.44 9.23
C GLN A 49 1.09 8.78 9.19
N VAL A 50 1.81 8.39 10.23
CA VAL A 50 3.27 8.41 10.35
C VAL A 50 3.79 7.01 9.99
N GLU A 51 4.50 6.90 8.87
CA GLU A 51 4.98 5.60 8.37
C GLU A 51 3.82 4.61 8.08
N ASN A 52 4.10 3.32 7.92
CA ASN A 52 3.11 2.28 7.66
C ASN A 52 3.62 0.92 8.14
N GLU A 53 2.98 0.33 9.16
CA GLU A 53 3.38 -0.96 9.74
C GLU A 53 4.89 -1.06 10.00
N TYR A 54 5.46 0.00 10.57
CA TYR A 54 6.90 0.05 10.78
C TYR A 54 7.35 -1.03 11.76
N GLY A 55 6.51 -1.44 12.71
CA GLY A 55 6.81 -2.52 13.65
C GLY A 55 6.96 -3.89 12.99
N SER A 56 6.45 -4.05 11.76
CA SER A 56 6.68 -5.24 10.92
C SER A 56 7.99 -5.16 10.12
N TYR A 57 8.80 -4.12 10.33
CA TYR A 57 10.07 -3.89 9.62
C TYR A 57 11.24 -3.54 10.55
N GLY A 58 11.04 -2.65 11.52
CA GLY A 58 12.08 -2.16 12.41
C GLY A 58 11.52 -1.47 13.66
N GLU A 59 12.42 -1.00 14.52
CA GLU A 59 12.10 -0.40 15.82
C GLU A 59 12.82 0.94 16.08
N GLU A 60 13.39 1.54 15.03
CA GLU A 60 14.17 2.77 15.12
C GLU A 60 13.29 4.01 15.37
N LYS A 61 13.02 4.33 16.64
CA LYS A 61 12.16 5.47 17.03
C LYS A 61 12.62 6.82 16.50
N ALA A 62 13.93 7.01 16.32
CA ALA A 62 14.48 8.23 15.74
C ALA A 62 13.98 8.49 14.31
N TYR A 63 13.80 7.42 13.52
CA TYR A 63 13.23 7.51 12.18
C TYR A 63 11.77 7.97 12.21
N LEU A 64 10.94 7.30 13.02
CA LEU A 64 9.53 7.64 13.16
C LEU A 64 9.34 9.09 13.63
N ARG A 65 10.10 9.52 14.65
CA ARG A 65 10.08 10.92 15.14
C ARG A 65 10.47 11.91 14.06
N GLN A 66 11.43 11.54 13.20
CA GLN A 66 11.85 12.42 12.11
C GLN A 66 10.79 12.53 11.00
N VAL A 67 10.04 11.46 10.71
CA VAL A 67 8.88 11.50 9.82
C VAL A 67 7.77 12.37 10.41
N LYS A 68 7.40 12.14 11.69
CA LYS A 68 6.44 12.95 12.44
C LYS A 68 6.79 14.44 12.36
N LYS A 69 8.05 14.78 12.68
CA LYS A 69 8.57 16.15 12.62
C LYS A 69 8.43 16.77 11.24
N TYR A 70 8.68 16.03 10.15
CA TYR A 70 8.52 16.59 8.81
C TYR A 70 7.06 16.83 8.41
N LEU A 71 6.12 16.03 8.92
CA LEU A 71 4.69 16.27 8.73
C LEU A 71 4.28 17.57 9.46
N GLU A 72 4.68 17.70 10.72
CA GLU A 72 4.44 18.91 11.54
C GLU A 72 5.08 20.17 10.91
N GLU A 73 6.37 20.12 10.55
CA GLU A 73 7.08 21.21 9.86
C GLU A 73 6.44 21.56 8.50
N GLY A 74 5.77 20.60 7.86
CA GLY A 74 5.07 20.78 6.60
C GLY A 74 3.67 21.36 6.71
N GLY A 75 3.21 21.69 7.93
CA GLY A 75 1.93 22.33 8.18
C GLY A 75 0.77 21.38 8.49
N ILE A 76 1.04 20.10 8.77
CA ILE A 76 -0.01 19.20 9.27
C ILE A 76 -0.29 19.56 10.73
N ASP A 77 -1.45 20.18 10.98
CA ASP A 77 -1.95 20.59 12.30
C ASP A 77 -3.08 19.67 12.82
N LEU A 78 -3.19 18.48 12.24
CA LEU A 78 -4.15 17.44 12.62
C LEU A 78 -3.52 16.35 13.47
N PRO A 79 -4.33 15.52 14.16
CA PRO A 79 -3.84 14.31 14.80
C PRO A 79 -3.02 13.44 13.86
N LEU A 80 -1.86 13.02 14.35
CA LEU A 80 -1.00 12.04 13.69
C LEU A 80 -1.21 10.67 14.31
N PHE A 81 -1.09 9.61 13.51
CA PHE A 81 -1.25 8.24 14.00
C PHE A 81 -0.28 7.24 13.36
N THR A 82 -0.06 6.09 13.99
CA THR A 82 0.61 4.91 13.40
C THR A 82 -0.38 3.76 13.24
N SER A 83 -0.12 2.83 12.32
CA SER A 83 -0.88 1.58 12.16
C SER A 83 0.08 0.39 12.10
N ASP A 84 -0.23 -0.66 12.85
CA ASP A 84 0.58 -1.87 12.96
C ASP A 84 -0.32 -3.09 13.27
N GLY A 85 0.23 -4.30 13.15
CA GLY A 85 -0.44 -5.49 13.65
C GLY A 85 -0.76 -5.38 15.16
N PRO A 86 -1.93 -5.82 15.64
CA PRO A 86 -2.41 -5.58 17.00
C PRO A 86 -1.80 -6.53 18.05
N TRP A 87 -0.49 -6.77 18.00
CA TRP A 87 0.23 -7.55 19.01
C TRP A 87 1.43 -6.80 19.55
N GLN A 88 1.87 -7.18 20.75
CA GLN A 88 2.83 -6.41 21.56
C GLN A 88 4.16 -6.10 20.86
N ALA A 89 4.66 -6.99 19.99
CA ALA A 89 5.93 -6.77 19.30
C ALA A 89 5.83 -5.64 18.27
N THR A 90 4.85 -5.70 17.38
CA THR A 90 4.64 -4.70 16.32
C THR A 90 4.19 -3.37 16.90
N LEU A 91 3.25 -3.35 17.86
CA LEU A 91 2.81 -2.12 18.51
C LEU A 91 3.98 -1.40 19.22
N ARG A 92 4.81 -2.15 19.96
CA ARG A 92 5.99 -1.57 20.62
C ARG A 92 7.02 -1.06 19.64
N ALA A 93 7.26 -1.75 18.53
CA ALA A 93 8.29 -1.40 17.55
C ALA A 93 7.84 -0.24 16.63
N GLY A 94 6.59 -0.25 16.19
CA GLY A 94 6.05 0.68 15.17
C GLY A 94 5.38 1.94 15.70
N SER A 95 4.89 1.95 16.94
CA SER A 95 4.19 3.14 17.48
C SER A 95 5.13 4.24 18.00
N LEU A 96 4.56 5.44 18.17
CA LEU A 96 5.15 6.54 18.94
C LEU A 96 4.25 6.91 20.12
N ILE A 97 3.73 5.90 20.82
CA ILE A 97 2.73 6.08 21.90
C ILE A 97 3.23 6.98 23.04
N ASP A 98 4.50 6.86 23.41
CA ASP A 98 5.15 7.70 24.44
C ASP A 98 5.31 9.16 24.00
N ASP A 99 5.35 9.41 22.69
CA ASP A 99 5.39 10.76 22.12
C ASP A 99 3.97 11.29 21.79
N ASP A 100 2.93 10.64 22.34
CA ASP A 100 1.51 10.98 22.19
C ASP A 100 0.98 10.92 20.75
N VAL A 101 1.55 10.04 19.91
CA VAL A 101 1.03 9.75 18.57
C VAL A 101 0.01 8.61 18.67
N PHE A 102 -1.20 8.84 18.16
CA PHE A 102 -2.30 7.88 18.23
C PHE A 102 -1.90 6.56 17.56
N THR A 103 -2.23 5.43 18.18
CA THR A 103 -1.86 4.10 17.67
C THR A 103 -3.10 3.35 17.22
N THR A 104 -3.06 2.77 16.01
CA THR A 104 -4.16 2.00 15.41
C THR A 104 -3.70 0.60 15.04
N GLY A 105 -4.65 -0.32 14.81
CA GLY A 105 -4.38 -1.72 14.52
C GLY A 105 -4.79 -2.13 13.11
N ASN A 106 -4.13 -3.14 12.55
CA ASN A 106 -4.46 -3.74 11.26
C ASN A 106 -4.78 -5.23 11.41
N PHE A 107 -5.99 -5.65 11.03
CA PHE A 107 -6.45 -7.03 11.17
C PHE A 107 -7.70 -7.32 10.33
N GLY A 108 -7.88 -8.57 9.89
CA GLY A 108 -9.03 -8.97 9.05
C GLY A 108 -10.21 -9.62 9.79
N SER A 109 -10.07 -9.99 11.06
CA SER A 109 -11.08 -10.72 11.84
C SER A 109 -10.81 -10.61 13.34
N LYS A 110 -11.65 -11.24 14.18
CA LYS A 110 -11.45 -11.34 15.65
C LYS A 110 -11.28 -9.97 16.29
N ALA A 111 -12.25 -9.08 16.02
CA ALA A 111 -12.10 -7.67 16.38
C ALA A 111 -12.06 -7.50 17.90
N LYS A 112 -12.79 -8.34 18.65
CA LYS A 112 -12.78 -8.33 20.11
C LYS A 112 -11.40 -8.59 20.69
N GLU A 113 -10.72 -9.64 20.22
CA GLU A 113 -9.38 -9.99 20.70
C GLU A 113 -8.36 -8.93 20.32
N ASN A 114 -8.33 -8.53 19.04
CA ASN A 114 -7.37 -7.55 18.55
C ASN A 114 -7.53 -6.18 19.21
N PHE A 115 -8.77 -5.72 19.40
CA PHE A 115 -9.01 -4.48 20.13
C PHE A 115 -8.72 -4.59 21.63
N ALA A 116 -8.91 -5.76 22.25
CA ALA A 116 -8.50 -5.97 23.64
C ALA A 116 -6.98 -5.88 23.80
N ASP A 117 -6.20 -6.44 22.87
CA ASP A 117 -4.74 -6.35 22.89
C ASP A 117 -4.26 -4.90 22.69
N MET A 118 -4.90 -4.14 21.79
CA MET A 118 -4.66 -2.70 21.65
C MET A 118 -5.00 -1.93 22.94
N ALA A 119 -6.16 -2.20 23.55
CA ALA A 119 -6.58 -1.53 24.77
C ALA A 119 -5.62 -1.79 25.93
N GLN A 120 -5.12 -3.02 26.09
CA GLN A 120 -4.09 -3.36 27.07
C GLN A 120 -2.78 -2.61 26.80
N PHE A 121 -2.38 -2.49 25.53
CA PHE A 121 -1.21 -1.70 25.15
C PHE A 121 -1.40 -0.22 25.51
N PHE A 122 -2.58 0.35 25.29
CA PHE A 122 -2.89 1.74 25.66
C PHE A 122 -2.88 1.94 27.17
N GLU A 123 -3.51 1.05 27.93
CA GLU A 123 -3.55 1.09 29.39
C GLU A 123 -2.13 1.03 30.00
N ALA A 124 -1.26 0.16 29.47
CA ALA A 124 0.12 0.06 29.90
C ALA A 124 0.94 1.35 29.72
N HIS A 125 0.54 2.23 28.79
CA HIS A 125 1.15 3.55 28.55
C HIS A 125 0.30 4.70 29.09
N GLY A 126 -0.70 4.41 29.95
CA GLY A 126 -1.57 5.41 30.55
C GLY A 126 -2.46 6.15 29.56
N LYS A 127 -2.72 5.58 28.38
CA LYS A 127 -3.54 6.20 27.34
C LYS A 127 -4.99 5.75 27.42
N LYS A 128 -5.91 6.71 27.28
CA LYS A 128 -7.35 6.48 27.11
C LYS A 128 -7.75 6.98 25.73
N TRP A 129 -7.55 6.14 24.72
CA TRP A 129 -7.77 6.49 23.31
C TRP A 129 -8.90 5.67 22.69
N PRO A 130 -9.53 6.17 21.61
CA PRO A 130 -10.49 5.37 20.86
C PRO A 130 -9.79 4.16 20.21
N LEU A 131 -10.55 3.10 20.00
CA LEU A 131 -10.09 1.93 19.27
C LEU A 131 -10.42 2.10 17.79
N MET A 132 -9.43 1.90 16.93
CA MET A 132 -9.61 1.97 15.49
C MET A 132 -8.78 0.90 14.76
N CYS A 133 -9.45 0.16 13.89
CA CYS A 133 -8.80 -0.69 12.91
C CYS A 133 -8.53 0.14 11.65
N MET A 134 -7.26 0.42 11.34
CA MET A 134 -6.88 1.25 10.20
C MET A 134 -6.84 0.44 8.90
N GLU A 135 -6.64 -0.86 8.97
CA GLU A 135 -6.78 -1.76 7.84
C GLU A 135 -7.59 -2.98 8.27
N PHE A 136 -8.90 -2.94 7.99
CA PHE A 136 -9.74 -4.11 8.11
C PHE A 136 -9.68 -4.90 6.81
N TRP A 137 -8.85 -5.95 6.75
CA TRP A 137 -8.64 -6.71 5.51
C TRP A 137 -9.89 -7.51 5.13
N ASP A 138 -10.65 -7.01 4.15
CA ASP A 138 -11.98 -7.51 3.74
C ASP A 138 -11.97 -8.55 2.60
N GLY A 139 -10.80 -8.73 2.01
CA GLY A 139 -10.49 -9.68 0.95
C GLY A 139 -8.99 -9.96 0.94
N TRP A 140 -8.42 -10.28 -0.22
CA TRP A 140 -6.97 -10.46 -0.34
C TRP A 140 -6.46 -10.23 -1.76
N PHE A 141 -5.20 -9.83 -1.88
CA PHE A 141 -4.54 -9.69 -3.18
C PHE A 141 -4.13 -11.03 -3.78
N ASN A 142 -3.96 -11.08 -5.10
CA ASN A 142 -3.59 -12.29 -5.82
C ASN A 142 -2.15 -12.23 -6.35
N ARG A 143 -1.55 -13.41 -6.55
CA ARG A 143 -0.22 -13.58 -7.11
C ARG A 143 -0.26 -14.49 -8.34
N TRP A 144 0.67 -14.30 -9.26
CA TRP A 144 0.76 -15.15 -10.44
C TRP A 144 1.01 -16.61 -10.04
N LYS A 145 0.33 -17.54 -10.71
CA LYS A 145 0.41 -19.00 -10.48
C LYS A 145 -0.20 -19.48 -9.16
N GLU A 146 -0.93 -18.62 -8.46
CA GLU A 146 -1.69 -18.98 -7.26
C GLU A 146 -3.20 -18.93 -7.54
N PRO A 147 -4.01 -19.74 -6.83
CA PRO A 147 -5.46 -19.65 -6.94
C PRO A 147 -5.96 -18.28 -6.44
N ILE A 148 -7.07 -17.83 -7.00
CA ILE A 148 -7.74 -16.59 -6.53
C ILE A 148 -8.26 -16.83 -5.12
N ILE A 149 -7.88 -15.95 -4.19
CA ILE A 149 -8.36 -15.98 -2.81
C ILE A 149 -9.67 -15.19 -2.74
N LYS A 150 -10.66 -15.77 -2.06
CA LYS A 150 -11.94 -15.12 -1.78
C LYS A 150 -12.32 -15.24 -0.31
N ARG A 151 -13.16 -14.32 0.15
CA ARG A 151 -13.75 -14.30 1.48
C ARG A 151 -15.27 -14.27 1.36
N ASP A 152 -15.95 -15.03 2.22
CA ASP A 152 -17.40 -15.11 2.21
C ASP A 152 -18.06 -13.76 2.56
N PRO A 153 -19.08 -13.29 1.80
CA PRO A 153 -19.73 -12.02 2.04
C PRO A 153 -20.40 -11.88 3.43
N GLU A 154 -21.05 -12.94 3.93
CA GLU A 154 -21.76 -12.87 5.21
C GLU A 154 -20.78 -12.94 6.39
N GLU A 155 -19.76 -13.80 6.31
CA GLU A 155 -18.70 -13.85 7.31
C GLU A 155 -17.98 -12.50 7.42
N LEU A 156 -17.67 -11.85 6.29
CA LEU A 156 -17.12 -10.50 6.30
C LEU A 156 -18.05 -9.51 7.00
N ALA A 157 -19.35 -9.53 6.67
CA ALA A 157 -20.32 -8.60 7.24
C ALA A 157 -20.44 -8.78 8.76
N ASP A 158 -20.43 -10.02 9.26
CA ASP A 158 -20.43 -10.31 10.69
C ASP A 158 -19.13 -9.82 11.37
N ALA A 159 -17.97 -10.04 10.76
CA ALA A 159 -16.69 -9.58 11.30
C ALA A 159 -16.60 -8.03 11.34
N VAL A 160 -17.11 -7.35 10.32
CA VAL A 160 -17.19 -5.88 10.28
C VAL A 160 -18.18 -5.36 11.33
N LYS A 161 -19.33 -6.02 11.49
CA LYS A 161 -20.33 -5.68 12.51
C LYS A 161 -19.76 -5.82 13.93
N GLU A 162 -18.97 -6.86 14.19
CA GLU A 162 -18.25 -7.02 15.47
C GLU A 162 -17.32 -5.83 15.71
N ALA A 163 -16.48 -5.47 14.73
CA ALA A 163 -15.54 -4.36 14.86
C ALA A 163 -16.24 -3.02 15.13
N LEU A 164 -17.32 -2.72 14.40
CA LEU A 164 -18.11 -1.49 14.56
C LEU A 164 -18.86 -1.40 15.90
N GLN A 165 -19.06 -2.52 16.61
CA GLN A 165 -19.62 -2.49 17.96
C GLN A 165 -18.60 -2.01 19.01
N ILE A 166 -17.30 -2.08 18.70
CA ILE A 166 -16.21 -1.81 19.63
C ILE A 166 -15.49 -0.50 19.29
N GLY A 167 -15.20 -0.27 18.01
CA GLY A 167 -14.37 0.84 17.56
C GLY A 167 -14.67 1.30 16.14
N SER A 168 -13.81 2.18 15.64
CA SER A 168 -13.85 2.65 14.25
C SER A 168 -13.11 1.68 13.33
N ILE A 169 -13.43 1.70 12.04
CA ILE A 169 -12.77 0.87 11.03
C ILE A 169 -12.46 1.69 9.77
N ASN A 170 -11.48 1.21 9.02
CA ASN A 170 -11.25 1.55 7.62
C ASN A 170 -11.14 0.24 6.81
N LEU A 171 -11.99 0.08 5.79
CA LEU A 171 -12.06 -1.14 4.98
C LEU A 171 -10.91 -1.18 3.97
N TYR A 172 -10.03 -2.17 4.11
CA TYR A 172 -8.91 -2.42 3.20
C TYR A 172 -9.22 -3.69 2.39
N MET A 173 -9.76 -3.62 1.17
CA MET A 173 -10.02 -2.43 0.35
C MET A 173 -11.52 -2.28 0.10
N PHE A 174 -12.08 -1.09 0.31
CA PHE A 174 -13.44 -0.81 -0.16
C PHE A 174 -13.57 -0.93 -1.70
N HIS A 175 -12.58 -0.41 -2.44
CA HIS A 175 -12.41 -0.59 -3.88
C HIS A 175 -10.92 -0.67 -4.18
N GLY A 176 -10.45 -1.81 -4.70
CA GLY A 176 -9.02 -2.00 -4.94
C GLY A 176 -8.54 -1.49 -6.32
N GLY A 177 -9.24 -1.83 -7.40
CA GLY A 177 -8.94 -1.33 -8.75
C GLY A 177 -7.81 -2.09 -9.47
N THR A 178 -6.87 -1.37 -10.08
CA THR A 178 -5.87 -1.94 -11.01
C THR A 178 -4.47 -1.38 -10.78
N ASN A 179 -3.48 -2.28 -10.73
CA ASN A 179 -2.07 -1.93 -10.78
C ASN A 179 -1.64 -1.71 -12.24
N PHE A 180 -1.98 -0.56 -12.83
CA PHE A 180 -1.65 -0.27 -14.23
C PHE A 180 -0.13 -0.26 -14.50
N GLY A 181 0.24 -0.59 -15.74
CA GLY A 181 1.63 -0.60 -16.17
C GLY A 181 2.46 -1.61 -15.38
N PHE A 182 3.51 -1.15 -14.71
CA PHE A 182 4.46 -1.97 -13.96
C PHE A 182 4.46 -1.63 -12.46
N MET A 183 3.32 -1.21 -11.94
CA MET A 183 3.21 -0.73 -10.55
C MET A 183 2.86 -1.85 -9.56
N ASN A 184 2.73 -3.11 -10.01
CA ASN A 184 2.44 -4.24 -9.11
C ASN A 184 3.57 -4.44 -8.08
N GLY A 185 3.19 -4.85 -6.87
CA GLY A 185 4.13 -5.27 -5.85
C GLY A 185 4.65 -6.70 -6.06
N CYS A 186 5.45 -7.14 -5.10
CA CYS A 186 5.98 -8.50 -5.02
C CYS A 186 6.02 -8.91 -3.54
N SER A 187 5.49 -10.09 -3.24
CA SER A 187 5.69 -10.72 -1.93
C SER A 187 7.00 -11.51 -1.93
N ALA A 188 7.54 -11.82 -0.75
CA ALA A 188 8.70 -12.70 -0.61
C ALA A 188 8.38 -13.86 0.35
N ARG A 189 8.93 -15.03 0.06
CA ARG A 189 8.96 -16.17 0.99
C ARG A 189 10.37 -16.73 1.04
N GLY A 190 11.09 -16.42 2.12
CA GLY A 190 12.52 -16.65 2.17
C GLY A 190 13.22 -15.86 1.06
N THR A 191 13.92 -16.57 0.16
CA THR A 191 14.62 -16.00 -0.99
C THR A 191 13.80 -16.01 -2.29
N ILE A 192 12.53 -16.41 -2.23
CA ILE A 192 11.67 -16.56 -3.41
C ILE A 192 10.74 -15.34 -3.55
N ASP A 193 10.85 -14.67 -4.69
CA ASP A 193 9.95 -13.60 -5.10
C ASP A 193 8.64 -14.14 -5.69
N LEU A 194 7.53 -13.58 -5.25
CA LEU A 194 6.17 -13.97 -5.62
C LEU A 194 5.41 -12.74 -6.14
N PRO A 195 5.48 -12.44 -7.46
CA PRO A 195 4.94 -11.22 -8.03
C PRO A 195 3.41 -11.20 -7.97
N GLN A 196 2.87 -10.06 -7.57
CA GLN A 196 1.44 -9.81 -7.53
C GLN A 196 0.89 -9.58 -8.95
N VAL A 197 -0.40 -9.86 -9.14
CA VAL A 197 -1.05 -9.70 -10.44
C VAL A 197 -1.40 -8.23 -10.74
N THR A 198 -1.74 -7.94 -11.99
CA THR A 198 -2.16 -6.60 -12.45
C THR A 198 -3.49 -6.16 -11.83
N SER A 199 -4.45 -7.08 -11.74
CA SER A 199 -5.73 -6.81 -11.09
C SER A 199 -5.50 -6.61 -9.59
N TYR A 200 -6.01 -5.50 -9.05
CA TYR A 200 -6.11 -5.28 -7.62
C TYR A 200 -7.58 -5.30 -7.20
N ASP A 201 -8.40 -6.14 -7.85
CA ASP A 201 -9.79 -6.40 -7.47
C ASP A 201 -9.95 -6.69 -5.98
N TYR A 202 -8.96 -7.40 -5.41
CA TYR A 202 -8.83 -7.70 -3.98
C TYR A 202 -9.96 -8.57 -3.41
N ASP A 203 -10.92 -9.01 -4.23
CA ASP A 203 -12.22 -9.49 -3.76
C ASP A 203 -12.91 -8.41 -2.89
N ALA A 204 -12.74 -7.13 -3.23
CA ALA A 204 -13.27 -6.00 -2.47
C ALA A 204 -14.83 -5.90 -2.55
N PRO A 205 -15.46 -5.08 -1.68
CA PRO A 205 -16.88 -4.72 -1.82
C PRO A 205 -17.24 -4.15 -3.20
N LEU A 206 -16.35 -3.35 -3.81
CA LEU A 206 -16.45 -2.98 -5.22
C LEU A 206 -15.40 -3.74 -6.02
N ASP A 207 -15.81 -4.38 -7.12
CA ASP A 207 -14.89 -5.11 -8.01
C ASP A 207 -13.86 -4.19 -8.68
N GLU A 208 -12.90 -4.74 -9.43
CA GLU A 208 -11.89 -3.94 -10.15
C GLU A 208 -12.53 -2.84 -11.02
N GLN A 209 -13.69 -3.13 -11.63
CA GLN A 209 -14.44 -2.18 -12.42
C GLN A 209 -15.12 -1.12 -11.54
N GLY A 210 -15.29 -1.32 -10.25
CA GLY A 210 -15.96 -0.42 -9.31
C GLY A 210 -17.46 -0.68 -9.19
N ASN A 211 -17.93 -1.85 -9.63
CA ASN A 211 -19.32 -2.27 -9.49
C ASN A 211 -19.54 -2.96 -8.13
N PRO A 212 -20.71 -2.76 -7.49
CA PRO A 212 -21.05 -3.43 -6.23
C PRO A 212 -21.04 -4.96 -6.34
N THR A 213 -20.36 -5.63 -5.42
CA THR A 213 -20.37 -7.10 -5.27
C THR A 213 -21.37 -7.55 -4.21
N GLU A 214 -21.54 -8.87 -4.05
CA GLU A 214 -22.34 -9.44 -2.95
C GLU A 214 -21.85 -8.94 -1.57
N LYS A 215 -20.54 -8.72 -1.41
CA LYS A 215 -19.96 -8.17 -0.18
C LYS A 215 -20.42 -6.75 0.10
N TYR A 216 -20.49 -5.89 -0.92
CA TYR A 216 -21.03 -4.53 -0.75
C TYR A 216 -22.47 -4.57 -0.23
N PHE A 217 -23.30 -5.45 -0.81
CA PHE A 217 -24.68 -5.57 -0.34
C PHE A 217 -24.77 -6.19 1.05
N ALA A 218 -23.88 -7.12 1.42
CA ALA A 218 -23.80 -7.67 2.77
C ALA A 218 -23.43 -6.60 3.81
N LEU A 219 -22.38 -5.82 3.54
CA LEU A 219 -21.97 -4.70 4.39
C LEU A 219 -23.08 -3.64 4.52
N LYS A 220 -23.78 -3.33 3.42
CA LYS A 220 -24.89 -2.36 3.43
C LYS A 220 -26.04 -2.81 4.34
N ARG A 221 -26.26 -4.11 4.54
CA ARG A 221 -27.33 -4.63 5.42
C ARG A 221 -27.03 -4.51 6.91
N ILE A 222 -25.78 -4.25 7.31
CA ILE A 222 -25.42 -4.04 8.72
C ILE A 222 -26.20 -2.84 9.31
N ASP A 223 -26.62 -1.89 8.47
CA ASP A 223 -27.18 -0.58 8.83
C ASP A 223 -28.66 -0.55 9.26
N GLY A 224 -29.13 -1.56 9.99
CA GLY A 224 -30.53 -1.59 10.41
C GLY A 224 -30.93 -0.51 11.43
N ARG A 225 -30.02 0.01 12.30
CA ARG A 225 -30.42 0.82 13.48
C ARG A 225 -29.42 1.84 14.05
N LYS A 226 -28.23 2.10 13.48
CA LYS A 226 -27.24 2.99 14.13
C LYS A 226 -26.68 4.16 13.30
N PHE A 227 -26.79 4.19 11.97
CA PHE A 227 -26.22 5.28 11.16
C PHE A 227 -27.23 5.96 10.23
N SER A 228 -28.48 6.10 10.71
CA SER A 228 -29.53 6.88 10.05
C SER A 228 -29.19 8.37 10.07
N ARG A 229 -28.57 8.85 8.98
CA ARG A 229 -28.94 10.09 8.27
C ARG A 229 -28.09 10.25 7.01
N ASN A 230 -28.79 10.21 5.86
CA ASN A 230 -28.41 10.76 4.55
C ASN A 230 -27.47 9.92 3.66
N ALA A 231 -28.02 9.01 2.86
CA ALA A 231 -27.65 8.81 1.45
C ALA A 231 -28.54 7.75 0.77
N ALA A 232 -29.80 8.11 0.49
CA ALA A 232 -30.63 7.35 -0.44
C ALA A 232 -30.39 7.84 -1.88
N ASN A 233 -29.19 7.63 -2.42
CA ASN A 233 -28.94 7.74 -3.86
C ASN A 233 -28.51 6.35 -4.37
N GLY A 234 -29.13 5.89 -5.46
CA GLY A 234 -28.97 4.54 -5.98
C GLY A 234 -27.52 4.17 -6.31
N THR A 235 -27.20 2.88 -6.25
CA THR A 235 -25.92 2.33 -6.70
C THR A 235 -25.74 2.55 -8.20
N MET A 236 -24.63 3.15 -8.61
CA MET A 236 -24.26 3.28 -10.03
C MET A 236 -23.57 2.00 -10.49
N ASP A 237 -24.13 1.34 -11.50
CA ASP A 237 -23.55 0.16 -12.16
C ASP A 237 -23.03 0.54 -13.55
N LYS A 238 -21.76 0.25 -13.81
CA LYS A 238 -21.11 0.46 -15.10
C LYS A 238 -21.30 -0.75 -16.00
N ARG A 239 -21.94 -0.53 -17.15
CA ARG A 239 -22.12 -1.54 -18.19
C ARG A 239 -20.83 -1.82 -18.96
N ASN A 240 -20.58 -3.10 -19.25
CA ASN A 240 -19.51 -3.53 -20.14
C ASN A 240 -19.96 -3.57 -21.60
N ASN A 241 -19.16 -2.96 -22.49
CA ASN A 241 -19.34 -3.06 -23.93
C ASN A 241 -18.42 -4.13 -24.50
N ARG A 242 -19.00 -5.23 -25.00
CA ARG A 242 -18.25 -6.25 -25.73
C ARG A 242 -18.02 -5.79 -27.17
N GLN A 243 -16.76 -5.61 -27.54
CA GLN A 243 -16.37 -5.34 -28.94
C GLN A 243 -16.16 -6.66 -29.70
N LYS A 244 -16.35 -6.62 -31.03
CA LYS A 244 -16.02 -7.74 -31.92
C LYS A 244 -14.51 -8.01 -31.90
N ARG A 245 -14.11 -9.24 -32.23
CA ARG A 245 -12.70 -9.64 -32.29
C ARG A 245 -11.96 -8.79 -33.33
N ASN A 246 -10.99 -7.99 -32.89
CA ASN A 246 -10.10 -7.25 -33.78
C ASN A 246 -9.08 -8.22 -34.41
N GLN A 247 -8.75 -8.03 -35.69
CA GLN A 247 -7.66 -8.75 -36.35
C GLN A 247 -6.34 -8.01 -36.14
N LEU A 248 -5.25 -8.75 -35.93
CA LEU A 248 -3.92 -8.17 -35.81
C LEU A 248 -3.42 -7.72 -37.18
N GLU A 249 -3.33 -6.42 -37.41
CA GLU A 249 -2.91 -5.88 -38.71
C GLU A 249 -1.39 -5.85 -38.88
N ARG A 250 -0.63 -5.64 -37.80
CA ARG A 250 0.82 -5.47 -37.84
C ARG A 250 1.49 -6.14 -36.64
N LYS A 251 2.69 -6.70 -36.86
CA LYS A 251 3.58 -7.20 -35.82
C LYS A 251 5.03 -6.82 -36.16
N SER A 252 5.83 -6.54 -35.15
CA SER A 252 7.29 -6.40 -35.29
C SER A 252 7.99 -7.18 -34.20
N GLN A 253 9.19 -7.65 -34.49
CA GLN A 253 10.07 -8.22 -33.48
C GLN A 253 10.69 -7.08 -32.69
N LEU A 254 10.78 -7.25 -31.37
CA LEU A 254 11.34 -6.25 -30.46
C LEU A 254 12.71 -5.72 -30.94
N PHE A 255 13.65 -6.60 -31.27
CA PHE A 255 15.01 -6.23 -31.69
C PHE A 255 15.08 -5.55 -33.07
N ARG A 256 14.02 -5.59 -33.88
CA ARG A 256 13.96 -4.82 -35.14
C ARG A 256 13.60 -3.35 -34.90
N ASN A 257 13.12 -3.03 -33.70
CA ASN A 257 12.66 -1.69 -33.33
C ASN A 257 13.59 -1.01 -32.30
N THR A 258 14.76 -1.57 -32.01
CA THR A 258 15.74 -0.93 -31.11
C THR A 258 16.60 0.05 -31.91
N GLY A 259 16.32 1.36 -31.78
CA GLY A 259 17.05 2.42 -32.48
C GLY A 259 18.24 3.03 -31.73
N TYR A 260 18.50 2.59 -30.49
CA TYR A 260 19.56 3.13 -29.64
C TYR A 260 20.31 1.99 -28.95
N HIS A 261 21.59 1.85 -29.27
CA HIS A 261 22.52 0.93 -28.61
C HIS A 261 23.59 1.75 -27.90
N ARG A 262 23.77 1.54 -26.60
CA ARG A 262 24.89 2.10 -25.84
C ARG A 262 25.68 0.94 -25.26
N ARG A 263 26.99 0.89 -25.51
CA ARG A 263 27.88 0.00 -24.75
C ARG A 263 27.99 0.55 -23.34
N VAL A 264 27.51 -0.23 -22.39
CA VAL A 264 27.71 -0.05 -20.95
C VAL A 264 27.93 -1.43 -20.36
N ASP A 265 28.68 -1.51 -19.26
CA ASP A 265 28.73 -2.75 -18.48
C ASP A 265 27.31 -3.14 -18.04
N PRO A 266 27.02 -4.43 -17.76
CA PRO A 266 25.73 -4.82 -17.20
C PRO A 266 25.47 -4.01 -15.92
N LEU A 267 24.50 -3.13 -15.99
CA LEU A 267 24.10 -2.25 -14.90
C LEU A 267 22.71 -2.66 -14.40
N ASP A 268 22.43 -2.44 -13.12
CA ASP A 268 21.08 -2.58 -12.59
C ASP A 268 20.16 -1.51 -13.23
N LEU A 269 18.93 -1.90 -13.60
CA LEU A 269 17.86 -1.02 -14.08
C LEU A 269 17.70 0.25 -13.23
N SER A 270 17.89 0.12 -11.91
CA SER A 270 17.81 1.26 -10.99
C SER A 270 18.79 2.37 -11.33
N SER A 271 19.98 2.03 -11.86
CA SER A 271 21.02 2.96 -12.30
C SER A 271 20.65 3.73 -13.58
N ASN A 272 19.65 3.26 -14.33
CA ASN A 272 19.17 3.87 -15.56
C ASN A 272 18.00 4.84 -15.31
N ASN A 273 18.22 5.80 -14.41
CA ASN A 273 17.24 6.81 -13.95
C ASN A 273 15.99 6.24 -13.25
N GLY A 274 16.07 5.06 -12.63
CA GLY A 274 14.94 4.48 -11.87
C GLY A 274 13.70 4.17 -12.72
N ARG A 275 13.89 3.85 -14.00
CA ARG A 275 12.81 3.45 -14.91
C ARG A 275 12.25 2.09 -14.49
N ILE A 276 10.95 1.91 -14.72
CA ILE A 276 10.26 0.63 -14.57
C ILE A 276 9.90 0.13 -15.98
N GLY A 277 10.17 -1.14 -16.28
CA GLY A 277 9.94 -1.72 -17.60
C GLY A 277 10.92 -2.86 -17.91
N SER A 278 11.20 -3.08 -19.19
CA SER A 278 12.13 -4.12 -19.67
C SER A 278 13.42 -3.50 -20.19
N GLU A 279 14.56 -4.10 -19.84
CA GLU A 279 15.88 -3.80 -20.41
C GLU A 279 16.46 -5.08 -21.01
N TYR A 280 17.13 -4.95 -22.16
CA TYR A 280 17.62 -6.06 -22.95
C TYR A 280 19.13 -5.93 -23.13
N TRP A 281 19.86 -6.92 -22.64
CA TRP A 281 21.31 -7.01 -22.78
C TRP A 281 21.66 -7.93 -23.95
N VAL A 282 22.43 -7.43 -24.92
CA VAL A 282 22.96 -8.23 -26.04
C VAL A 282 24.47 -8.37 -25.83
N PRO A 283 24.99 -9.58 -25.53
CA PRO A 283 26.43 -9.77 -25.39
C PRO A 283 27.12 -9.55 -26.75
N ILE A 284 28.08 -8.63 -26.80
CA ILE A 284 28.93 -8.43 -27.98
C ILE A 284 30.09 -9.41 -27.86
N VAL A 285 30.00 -10.55 -28.53
CA VAL A 285 31.16 -11.44 -28.71
C VAL A 285 32.06 -10.79 -29.76
N SER A 286 33.28 -10.40 -29.37
CA SER A 286 34.25 -9.91 -30.34
C SER A 286 34.75 -11.09 -31.19
N ASN A 287 34.80 -10.93 -32.51
CA ASN A 287 35.35 -11.95 -33.43
C ASN A 287 36.84 -12.26 -33.19
N ASN A 288 37.51 -11.62 -32.24
CA ASN A 288 38.87 -11.97 -31.84
C ASN A 288 38.94 -13.21 -30.93
N ASP A 289 37.83 -13.63 -30.31
CA ASP A 289 37.82 -14.82 -29.42
C ASP A 289 37.47 -16.12 -30.16
N GLN A 290 37.01 -16.06 -31.42
CA GLN A 290 36.81 -17.27 -32.24
C GLN A 290 38.12 -17.91 -32.73
N LYS A 291 39.29 -17.31 -32.48
CA LYS A 291 40.59 -17.91 -32.80
C LYS A 291 41.23 -18.72 -31.66
N ARG A 292 40.58 -18.89 -30.51
CA ARG A 292 41.11 -19.69 -29.38
C ARG A 292 40.35 -20.98 -29.05
N CYS A 293 39.27 -21.30 -29.75
CA CYS A 293 38.66 -22.64 -29.71
C CYS A 293 38.78 -23.28 -31.09
N GLY A 294 39.98 -23.77 -31.36
CA GLY A 294 40.34 -24.49 -32.58
C GLY A 294 41.59 -25.33 -32.32
N GLN A 295 41.49 -26.26 -31.37
CA GLN A 295 42.23 -27.52 -31.25
C GLN A 295 41.56 -28.36 -30.15
#